data_AF-A0A7C7RZ48-F1
#
_entry.id   AF-A0A7C7RZ48-F1
#
_cell.length_a   1.000
_cell.length_b   1.000
_cell.length_c   1.000
_cell.angle_alpha   90.00
_cell.angle_beta   90.00
_cell.angle_gamma   90.00
#
_symmetry.space_group_name_H-M   'P 1'
#
loop_
_entity.id
_entity.type
_entity.pdbx_description
1 polymer ?
#
loop_
_entity_poly.entity_id
_entity_poly.type
_entity_poly.pdbx_seq_one_letter_code
_entity_poly.pdbx_strand_id
1 'polypeptide(L)' 'MDELAEAYLHYLAVEKGLSRNTLEAYSRDIRAFLEFLKERSLQDLRVVDRAT' A
#
# COMPACT_ATOMS: atom_id res chain seq x y z
N MET A 1 4.86 -6.39 -5.43
CA MET A 1 3.90 -5.66 -4.57
C MET A 1 3.77 -4.21 -4.99
N ASP A 2 4.82 -3.58 -5.52
CA ASP A 2 4.78 -2.19 -5.99
C ASP A 2 3.68 -1.93 -7.02
N GLU A 3 3.48 -2.82 -7.99
CA GLU A 3 2.39 -2.72 -8.98
C GLU A 3 1.00 -2.69 -8.32
N LEU A 4 0.79 -3.47 -7.25
CA LEU A 4 -0.47 -3.48 -6.49
C LEU A 4 -0.66 -2.16 -5.72
N ALA A 5 0.42 -1.63 -5.14
CA ALA A 5 0.39 -0.34 -4.45
C ALA A 5 0.09 0.81 -5.42
N GLU A 6 0.69 0.82 -6.61
CA GLU A 6 0.43 1.80 -7.65
C GLU A 6 -1.01 1.70 -8.16
N ALA A 7 -1.50 0.49 -8.46
CA ALA A 7 -2.88 0.27 -8.87
C ALA A 7 -3.89 0.74 -7.81
N TYR A 8 -3.61 0.50 -6.54
CA TYR A 8 -4.46 0.95 -5.44
C TYR A 8 -4.45 2.48 -5.29
N LEU A 9 -3.28 3.13 -5.37
CA LEU A 9 -3.20 4.59 -5.33
C LEU A 9 -3.89 5.24 -6.54
N HIS A 10 -3.78 4.63 -7.72
CA HIS A 10 -4.52 5.07 -8.92
C HIS A 10 -6.03 4.94 -8.73
N TYR A 11 -6.50 3.82 -8.18
CA TYR A 11 -7.91 3.63 -7.81
C TYR A 11 -8.39 4.72 -6.83
N LEU A 12 -7.60 5.01 -5.79
CA LEU A 12 -7.94 6.08 -4.84
C LEU A 12 -7.99 7.47 -5.49
N ALA A 13 -7.13 7.72 -6.47
CA ALA A 13 -7.07 9.01 -7.17
C ALA A 13 -8.21 9.18 -8.17
N VAL A 14 -8.46 8.18 -9.02
CA VAL A 14 -9.40 8.28 -10.13
C VAL A 14 -10.81 7.90 -9.71
N GLU A 15 -10.99 6.73 -9.10
CA GLU A 15 -12.33 6.20 -8.77
C GLU A 15 -12.88 6.80 -7.48
N LYS A 16 -12.01 7.04 -6.49
CA LYS A 16 -12.44 7.62 -5.20
C LYS A 16 -12.27 9.14 -5.12
N GLY A 17 -11.57 9.75 -6.07
CA GLY A 17 -11.38 11.20 -6.13
C GLY A 17 -10.75 11.79 -4.87
N LEU A 18 -9.90 11.04 -4.17
CA LEU A 18 -9.34 11.50 -2.90
C LEU A 18 -8.42 12.70 -3.10
N SER A 19 -8.40 13.58 -2.10
CA SER A 19 -7.52 14.75 -2.12
C SER A 19 -6.06 14.34 -2.23
N ARG A 20 -5.23 15.20 -2.83
CA ARG A 20 -3.78 14.97 -2.92
C ARG A 20 -3.13 14.68 -1.57
N ASN A 21 -3.50 15.43 -0.52
CA ASN A 21 -2.96 15.23 0.83
C ASN A 21 -3.32 13.84 1.38
N THR A 22 -4.53 13.36 1.09
CA THR A 22 -4.96 12.01 1.46
C THR A 22 -4.15 10.96 0.69
N LEU A 23 -3.99 11.11 -0.63
CA LEU A 23 -3.19 10.19 -1.45
C LEU A 23 -1.73 10.14 -0.99
N GLU A 24 -1.13 11.28 -0.65
CA GLU A 24 0.22 11.36 -0.11
C GLU A 24 0.35 10.69 1.27
N ALA A 25 -0.68 10.76 2.12
CA ALA A 25 -0.71 10.00 3.38
C ALA A 25 -0.77 8.49 3.11
N TYR A 26 -1.70 8.02 2.28
CA TYR A 26 -1.79 6.61 1.91
C TYR A 26 -0.50 6.08 1.26
N SER A 27 0.12 6.86 0.37
CA SER A 27 1.37 6.45 -0.29
C SER A 27 2.51 6.27 0.72
N ARG A 28 2.62 7.15 1.73
CA ARG A 28 3.64 7.03 2.78
C ARG A 28 3.40 5.78 3.62
N ASP A 29 2.16 5.55 4.05
CA ASP A 29 1.83 4.42 4.93
C ASP A 29 2.01 3.08 4.20
N ILE A 30 1.58 2.99 2.94
CA ILE A 30 1.77 1.78 2.12
C ILE A 30 3.26 1.51 1.93
N ARG A 31 4.08 2.51 1.60
CA ARG A 31 5.53 2.32 1.44
C ARG A 31 6.17 1.85 2.75
N ALA A 32 5.80 2.43 3.88
CA ALA A 32 6.29 2.00 5.19
C ALA A 32 5.93 0.54 5.49
N PHE A 33 4.71 0.12 5.15
CA PHE A 33 4.28 -1.27 5.32
C PHE A 33 5.04 -2.24 4.40
N LEU A 34 5.25 -1.88 3.13
CA LEU A 34 6.00 -2.71 2.18
C LEU A 34 7.46 -2.89 2.61
N GLU A 35 8.10 -1.83 3.08
CA GLU A 35 9.47 -1.91 3.62
C GLU A 35 9.52 -2.78 4.89
N PHE A 36 8.54 -2.64 5.80
CA PHE A 36 8.41 -3.50 6.98
C PHE A 36 8.32 -5.00 6.62
N LEU A 37 7.57 -5.35 5.56
CA LEU A 37 7.46 -6.74 5.09
C LEU A 37 8.76 -7.22 4.44
N LYS A 38 9.39 -6.37 3.64
CA LYS A 38 10.66 -6.64 2.96
C LYS A 38 11.79 -6.93 3.95
N GLU A 39 11.88 -6.16 5.04
CA GLU A 39 12.82 -6.42 6.15
C GLU A 39 12.64 -7.81 6.77
N ARG A 40 11.42 -8.35 6.72
CA ARG A 40 11.08 -9.69 7.21
C ARG A 40 11.17 -10.78 6.15
N SER A 41 11.72 -10.46 4.98
CA SER A 41 11.78 -11.36 3.81
C SER A 41 10.40 -11.87 3.34
N LEU A 42 9.34 -11.11 3.62
CA LEU A 42 7.97 -11.42 3.18
C LEU A 42 7.73 -10.70 1.85
N GLN A 43 7.78 -11.45 0.75
CA GLN A 43 7.57 -10.92 -0.61
C GLN A 43 6.19 -11.24 -1.20
N ASP A 44 5.34 -11.93 -0.44
CA ASP A 44 3.99 -12.28 -0.82
C ASP A 44 2.98 -11.81 0.22
N LEU A 45 2.00 -10.99 -0.17
CA LEU A 45 0.94 -10.54 0.75
C LEU A 45 -0.01 -11.68 1.16
N ARG A 46 -0.08 -12.76 0.37
CA ARG A 46 -0.96 -13.91 0.64
C ARG A 46 -0.52 -14.71 1.86
N VAL A 47 0.74 -14.56 2.30
CA VAL A 47 1.27 -15.20 3.51
C VAL A 47 1.20 -14.28 4.74
N VAL A 48 0.75 -13.04 4.56
CA VAL A 48 0.57 -12.08 5.66
C VAL A 48 -0.84 -12.24 6.20
N ASP A 49 -0.96 -12.57 7.48
CA ASP A 49 -2.25 -12.68 8.16
C ASP A 49 -2.57 -11.38 8.91
N ARG A 50 -3.87 -11.13 9.11
CA ARG A 50 -4.35 -10.10 10.03
C ARG A 50 -4.27 -10.67 11.44
N ALA A 51 -3.62 -9.94 12.35
CA ALA A 51 -3.74 -10.25 13.77
C ALA A 51 -5.24 -10.11 14.14
N THR A 52 -5.88 -11.25 14.44
CA THR A 52 -7.27 -11.33 14.90
C THR A 52 -7.28 -11.49 16.41
#